data_AF-A0A968TVY4-F1
#
_entry.id   AF-A0A968TVY4-F1
#
_cell.length_a   1.000
_cell.length_b   1.000
_cell.length_c   1.000
_cell.angle_alpha   90.00
_cell.angle_beta   90.00
_cell.angle_gamma   90.00
#
_symmetry.space_group_name_H-M   'P 1'
#
loop_
_entity.id
_entity.type
_entity.pdbx_description
1 polymer ?
#
loop_
_entity_poly.entity_id
_entity_poly.type
_entity_poly.pdbx_seq_one_letter_code
_entity_poly.pdbx_strand_id
1 'polypeptide(L)' 'MATPNLHLTLFFSAGLSLDYWQRRGMFSREVALYRRLTERGVHVRFITYGNASEYAMPH' A
#
# COMPACT_ATOMS: atom_id res chain seq x y z
N MET A 1 -11.92 14.67 -23.71
CA MET A 1 -11.03 13.48 -23.62
C MET A 1 -11.31 12.81 -22.28
N ALA A 2 -11.81 11.58 -22.26
CA ALA A 2 -11.98 10.83 -21.01
C ALA A 2 -10.58 10.44 -20.52
N THR A 3 -10.18 10.90 -19.34
CA THR A 3 -8.96 10.41 -18.69
C THR A 3 -9.11 8.91 -18.48
N PRO A 4 -8.18 8.07 -18.97
CA PRO A 4 -8.26 6.64 -18.71
C PRO A 4 -8.21 6.42 -17.20
N ASN A 5 -9.26 5.81 -16.67
CA ASN A 5 -9.41 5.56 -15.24
C ASN A 5 -8.51 4.37 -14.87
N LEU A 6 -7.21 4.64 -14.68
CA LEU A 6 -6.23 3.60 -14.42
C LEU A 6 -6.28 3.21 -12.94
N HIS A 7 -6.60 1.94 -12.68
CA HIS A 7 -6.62 1.36 -11.33
C HIS A 7 -5.39 0.51 -11.10
N LEU A 8 -4.60 0.82 -10.07
CA LEU A 8 -3.45 0.04 -9.63
C LEU A 8 -3.76 -0.62 -8.29
N THR A 9 -3.86 -1.94 -8.27
CA THR A 9 -4.08 -2.72 -7.05
C THR A 9 -2.82 -3.49 -6.66
N LEU A 10 -2.31 -3.25 -5.45
CA LEU A 10 -1.14 -3.92 -4.90
C LEU A 10 -1.57 -4.98 -3.89
N PHE A 11 -1.27 -6.24 -4.20
CA PHE A 11 -1.45 -7.37 -3.29
C PHE A 11 -0.14 -7.62 -2.56
N PHE A 12 -0.16 -7.51 -1.24
CA PHE A 12 0.98 -7.90 -0.42
C PHE A 12 0.93 -9.41 -0.22
N SER A 13 2.01 -10.13 -0.48
CA SER A 13 2.06 -11.56 -0.16
C SER A 13 2.22 -11.78 1.35
N ALA A 14 1.89 -12.98 1.83
CA ALA A 14 2.05 -13.35 3.24
C ALA A 14 3.48 -13.07 3.73
N GLY A 15 3.62 -12.24 4.77
CA GLY A 15 4.90 -11.80 5.33
C GLY A 15 5.36 -10.40 4.87
N LEU A 16 4.73 -9.80 3.86
CA LEU A 16 4.92 -8.40 3.52
C LEU A 16 3.81 -7.57 4.16
N SER A 17 4.03 -7.04 5.37
CA SER A 17 3.12 -6.06 5.97
C SER A 17 3.64 -4.62 5.76
N LEU A 18 2.79 -3.61 5.95
CA LEU A 18 3.24 -2.21 6.00
C LEU A 18 4.29 -2.02 7.11
N ASP A 19 4.16 -2.74 8.23
CA ASP A 19 5.16 -2.81 9.30
C ASP A 19 6.52 -3.36 8.78
N TYR A 20 6.54 -4.36 7.90
CA TYR A 20 7.78 -4.84 7.27
C TYR A 20 8.44 -3.75 6.42
N TRP A 21 7.67 -3.01 5.62
CA TRP A 21 8.19 -1.86 4.86
C TRP A 21 8.69 -0.74 5.76
N GLN A 22 8.02 -0.50 6.89
CA GLN A 22 8.43 0.50 7.87
C GLN A 22 9.75 0.10 8.54
N ARG A 23 9.88 -1.15 9.00
CA ARG A 23 11.11 -1.69 9.63
C ARG A 23 12.32 -1.69 8.69
N ARG A 24 12.10 -1.82 7.38
CA ARG A 24 13.16 -1.79 6.36
C ARG A 24 13.45 -0.38 5.83
N GLY A 25 12.77 0.65 6.33
CA GLY A 25 12.91 2.03 5.87
C GLY A 25 12.39 2.29 4.45
N MET A 26 11.63 1.36 3.87
CA MET A 26 11.12 1.41 2.50
C MET A 26 9.77 2.14 2.41
N PHE A 27 9.03 2.21 3.52
CA PHE A 27 7.66 2.73 3.56
C PHE A 27 7.55 4.15 2.99
N SER A 28 8.37 5.10 3.45
CA SER A 28 8.28 6.50 3.01
C SER A 28 8.55 6.66 1.51
N ARG A 29 9.46 5.86 0.96
CA ARG A 29 9.79 5.88 -0.48
C ARG A 29 8.64 5.33 -1.32
N GLU A 30 8.10 4.18 -0.92
CA GLU A 30 6.98 3.53 -1.60
C GLU A 30 5.74 4.43 -1.57
N VAL A 31 5.38 4.97 -0.40
CA VAL A 31 4.24 5.89 -0.27
C VAL A 31 4.40 7.14 -1.15
N ALA A 32 5.60 7.72 -1.21
CA ALA A 32 5.85 8.88 -2.08
C ALA A 32 5.65 8.56 -3.57
N LEU A 33 6.00 7.36 -4.01
CA LEU A 33 5.76 6.90 -5.38
C LEU A 33 4.27 6.78 -5.67
N TYR A 34 3.51 6.09 -4.82
CA TYR A 34 2.07 5.90 -5.04
C TYR A 34 1.29 7.21 -4.94
N ARG A 35 1.71 8.14 -4.08
CA ARG A 35 1.15 9.51 -4.03
C ARG A 35 1.32 10.25 -5.36
N ARG A 36 2.50 10.19 -5.98
CA ARG A 36 2.74 10.80 -7.31
C ARG A 36 1.89 10.18 -8.41
N LEU A 37 1.55 8.89 -8.29
CA LEU A 37 0.63 8.23 -9.22
C LEU A 37 -0.81 8.71 -9.01
N THR A 38 -1.24 8.88 -7.76
CA THR A 38 -2.55 9.47 -7.44
C THR A 38 -2.68 10.90 -7.93
N GLU A 39 -1.64 11.72 -7.80
CA GLU A 39 -1.58 13.08 -8.35
C GLU A 39 -1.73 13.12 -9.88
N ARG A 40 -1.43 12.01 -10.57
CA ARG A 40 -1.60 11.84 -12.02
C ARG A 40 -2.93 11.18 -12.42
N GLY A 41 -3.85 11.01 -11.47
CA GLY A 41 -5.17 10.43 -11.72
C GLY A 41 -5.22 8.89 -11.68
N VAL A 42 -4.18 8.24 -11.15
CA VAL A 42 -4.17 6.79 -10.95
C VAL A 42 -4.84 6.45 -9.61
N HIS A 43 -5.86 5.60 -9.64
CA HIS A 43 -6.51 5.10 -8.43
C HIS A 43 -5.72 3.93 -7.85
N VAL A 44 -4.97 4.17 -6.78
CA VAL A 44 -4.14 3.16 -6.11
C VAL A 44 -4.94 2.50 -4.97
N ARG A 45 -4.93 1.17 -4.90
CA ARG A 45 -5.49 0.37 -3.80
C ARG A 45 -4.45 -0.60 -3.27
N PHE A 46 -4.34 -0.71 -1.95
CA PHE A 46 -3.51 -1.70 -1.28
C PHE A 46 -4.40 -2.78 -0.67
N ILE A 47 -4.10 -4.04 -0.94
CA ILE A 47 -4.71 -5.19 -0.31
C ILE A 47 -3.62 -5.84 0.53
N THR A 48 -3.68 -5.56 1.82
CA THR A 48 -2.75 -6.08 2.82
C THR A 48 -3.41 -7.19 3.59
N TYR A 49 -2.72 -8.33 3.71
CA TYR A 49 -3.01 -9.28 4.78
C TYR A 49 -2.26 -8.74 6.00
N GLY A 50 -2.99 -8.17 6.98
CA GLY A 50 -2.39 -7.74 8.24
C GLY A 50 -1.54 -8.88 8.84
N ASN A 51 -0.50 -8.55 9.60
CA ASN A 51 0.27 -9.59 10.28
C ASN A 51 -0.43 -10.01 11.59
N ALA A 52 -0.03 -11.14 12.20
CA ALA A 52 -0.61 -11.61 13.46
C ALA A 52 -0.57 -10.59 14.62
N SER A 53 0.32 -9.59 14.54
CA SER A 53 0.44 -8.49 15.51
C SER A 53 -0.69 -7.44 15.36
N GLU A 54 -1.36 -7.38 14.20
CA GLU A 54 -2.54 -6.52 13.98
C GLU A 54 -3.80 -7.13 14.62
N TYR A 55 -3.81 -8.44 14.86
CA TYR A 55 -4.89 -9.17 15.54
C TYR A 55 -4.73 -9.19 17.08
N ALA A 56 -3.60 -8.69 17.60
CA ALA A 56 -3.25 -8.75 19.02
C ALA A 56 -3.66 -7.50 19.83
N MET A 57 -4.58 -6.66 19.32
CA MET A 57 -5.24 -5.66 20.17
C MET A 57 -6.36 -6.35 20.96
N PRO A 58 -6.26 -6.48 22.29
CA PRO A 58 -7.36 -6.99 23.10
C PRO A 58 -8.52 -5.99 23.06
N HIS A 59 -9.72 -6.51 22.83
CA HIS A 59 -10.98 -5.82 23.10
C HIS A 59 -11.19 -5.63 24.61
#